data_AF-A0A0F9SW83-F1
#
_entry.id   AF-A0A0F9SW83-F1
#
_cell.length_a   1.000
_cell.length_b   1.000
_cell.length_c   1.000
_cell.angle_alpha   90.00
_cell.angle_beta   90.00
_cell.angle_gamma   90.00
#
_symmetry.space_group_name_H-M   'P 1'
#
loop_
_entity.id
_entity.type
_entity.pdbx_description
1 polymer ?
#
loop_
_entity_poly.entity_id
_entity_poly.type
_entity_poly.pdbx_seq_one_letter_code
_entity_poly.pdbx_strand_id
1 'polypeptide(L)'
;MHIIATHVTKDEPCHGLTETSEGGRWVQRIFVVRGDRIAKYETDFGPTPPDATPIIYASFGDDSVGQLQELAERDRHSDKWAKRRREMQAESTLIADILKQEEEMMEVRRNRSHFGPGISIQRIDFPREAVQQHQKERLTNARNRRKRTQG
;
A
#
# COMPACT_ATOMS: atom_id res chain seq x y z
N MET A 1 -0.82 -17.43 28.31
CA MET A 1 -1.81 -18.53 28.24
C MET A 1 -3.18 -17.90 28.40
N HIS A 2 -4.05 -18.02 27.41
CA HIS A 2 -5.40 -17.46 27.45
C HIS A 2 -6.38 -18.62 27.62
N ILE A 3 -7.41 -18.42 28.42
CA ILE A 3 -8.52 -19.37 28.53
C ILE A 3 -9.49 -19.12 27.36
N ILE A 4 -10.07 -20.17 26.79
CA ILE A 4 -11.05 -20.02 25.71
C ILE A 4 -12.42 -19.78 26.36
N ALA A 5 -13.07 -18.68 25.99
CA ALA A 5 -14.45 -18.40 26.37
C ALA A 5 -15.40 -18.96 25.31
N THR A 6 -16.53 -19.54 25.74
CA THR A 6 -17.59 -20.03 24.85
C THR A 6 -18.62 -18.97 24.50
N HIS A 7 -18.72 -17.92 25.32
CA HIS A 7 -19.63 -16.79 25.14
C HIS A 7 -19.03 -15.56 25.81
N VAL A 8 -19.46 -14.38 25.37
CA VAL A 8 -19.16 -13.07 25.96
C VAL A 8 -20.43 -12.24 26.01
N THR A 9 -20.56 -11.42 27.04
CA THR A 9 -21.64 -10.44 27.19
C THR A 9 -21.18 -9.06 26.77
N LYS A 10 -22.11 -8.17 26.41
CA LYS A 10 -21.78 -6.82 25.94
C LYS A 10 -21.13 -5.95 27.02
N ASP A 11 -21.50 -6.17 28.27
CA ASP A 11 -21.05 -5.37 29.41
C ASP A 11 -19.77 -5.93 30.05
N GLU A 12 -19.21 -7.02 29.52
CA GLU A 12 -17.94 -7.56 30.02
C GLU A 12 -16.79 -6.60 29.73
N PRO A 13 -15.85 -6.42 30.68
CA PRO A 13 -14.66 -5.62 30.46
C PRO A 13 -13.76 -6.27 29.42
N CYS A 14 -13.32 -5.47 28.46
CA CYS A 14 -12.56 -5.94 27.31
C CYS A 14 -11.09 -5.53 27.41
N HIS A 15 -10.20 -6.49 27.17
CA HIS A 15 -8.76 -6.28 26.99
C HIS A 15 -8.40 -5.96 25.52
N GLY A 16 -9.36 -6.07 24.61
CA GLY A 16 -9.16 -5.67 23.23
C GLY A 16 -9.89 -6.54 22.23
N LEU A 17 -9.88 -6.05 21.00
CA LEU A 17 -10.57 -6.66 19.87
C LEU A 17 -9.65 -6.62 18.65
N THR A 18 -9.55 -7.74 17.94
CA THR A 18 -8.83 -7.81 16.68
C THR A 18 -9.68 -8.47 15.62
N GLU A 19 -9.79 -7.88 14.43
CA GLU A 19 -10.38 -8.51 13.25
C GLU A 19 -9.32 -8.68 12.17
N THR A 20 -9.18 -9.90 11.66
CA THR A 20 -8.15 -10.25 10.67
C THR A 20 -8.66 -11.25 9.66
N SER A 21 -8.05 -11.26 8.47
CA SER A 21 -8.24 -12.32 7.48
C SER A 21 -7.32 -13.50 7.78
N GLU A 22 -7.88 -14.67 8.03
CA GLU A 22 -7.14 -15.91 8.23
C GLU A 22 -7.70 -17.02 7.35
N GLY A 23 -6.85 -17.60 6.50
CA GLY A 23 -7.29 -18.66 5.57
C GLY A 23 -8.43 -18.24 4.64
N GLY A 24 -8.52 -16.93 4.32
CA GLY A 24 -9.61 -16.37 3.51
C GLY A 24 -10.92 -16.17 4.27
N ARG A 25 -10.92 -16.29 5.60
CA ARG A 25 -12.07 -16.02 6.46
C ARG A 25 -11.83 -14.79 7.33
N TRP A 26 -12.88 -13.99 7.52
CA TRP A 26 -12.87 -12.82 8.37
C TRP A 26 -13.18 -13.23 9.80
N VAL A 27 -12.18 -13.16 10.67
CA VAL A 27 -12.28 -13.64 12.05
C VAL A 27 -12.12 -12.47 13.00
N GLN A 28 -13.08 -12.31 13.92
CA GLN A 28 -13.00 -11.39 15.05
C GLN A 28 -12.62 -12.15 16.32
N ARG A 29 -11.60 -11.66 17.01
CA ARG A 29 -11.17 -12.14 18.32
C ARG A 29 -11.39 -11.05 19.34
N ILE A 30 -12.02 -11.43 20.43
CA ILE A 30 -12.31 -10.56 21.56
C ILE A 30 -11.57 -11.13 22.76
N PHE A 31 -10.83 -10.29 23.46
CA PHE A 31 -10.12 -10.63 24.67
C PHE A 31 -10.86 -9.99 25.83
N VAL A 32 -11.45 -10.78 26.72
CA VAL A 32 -12.21 -10.28 27.88
C VAL A 32 -11.45 -10.52 29.18
N VAL A 33 -11.61 -9.61 30.14
CA VAL A 33 -11.00 -9.71 31.46
C VAL A 33 -11.97 -10.43 32.40
N ARG A 34 -11.58 -11.57 32.95
CA ARG A 34 -12.37 -12.34 33.93
C ARG A 34 -11.52 -12.64 35.14
N GLY A 35 -11.62 -11.80 36.17
CA GLY A 35 -10.74 -11.85 37.33
C GLY A 35 -9.31 -11.48 36.97
N ASP A 36 -8.36 -12.37 37.25
CA ASP A 36 -6.92 -12.21 36.98
C ASP A 36 -6.49 -12.74 35.60
N ARG A 37 -7.45 -13.17 34.76
CA ARG A 37 -7.18 -13.86 33.49
C ARG A 37 -7.84 -13.18 32.31
N ILE A 38 -7.17 -13.31 31.17
CA ILE A 38 -7.70 -12.90 29.86
C ILE A 38 -8.27 -14.13 29.18
N ALA A 39 -9.56 -14.06 28.84
CA ALA A 39 -10.24 -15.07 28.04
C ALA A 39 -10.37 -14.62 26.58
N LYS A 40 -10.16 -15.55 25.65
CA LYS A 40 -10.32 -15.30 24.20
C LYS A 40 -11.66 -15.86 23.74
N TYR A 41 -12.44 -15.05 23.05
CA TYR A 41 -13.61 -15.44 22.30
C TYR A 41 -13.38 -15.15 20.82
N GLU A 42 -13.80 -16.06 19.94
CA GLU A 42 -13.55 -15.97 18.50
C GLU A 42 -14.87 -16.14 17.74
N THR A 43 -15.12 -15.22 16.82
CA THR A 43 -16.29 -15.23 15.94
C THR A 43 -15.80 -15.21 14.50
N ASP A 44 -16.31 -16.13 13.70
CA ASP A 44 -16.05 -16.20 12.26
C ASP A 44 -17.22 -15.55 11.51
N PHE A 45 -16.92 -14.49 10.77
CA PHE A 45 -17.87 -13.74 9.96
C PHE A 45 -17.99 -14.25 8.51
N GLY A 46 -17.28 -15.32 8.16
CA GLY A 46 -17.34 -15.92 6.82
C GLY A 46 -16.21 -15.44 5.91
N PRO A 47 -16.40 -15.42 4.58
CA PRO A 47 -15.33 -15.11 3.64
C PRO A 47 -14.84 -13.66 3.78
N THR A 48 -13.53 -13.46 3.67
CA THR A 48 -12.90 -12.14 3.76
C THR A 48 -13.35 -11.23 2.60
N PRO A 49 -13.92 -10.05 2.89
CA PRO A 49 -14.20 -9.05 1.86
C PRO A 49 -12.91 -8.56 1.17
N PRO A 50 -12.94 -8.25 -0.13
CA PRO A 50 -11.74 -7.86 -0.88
C PRO A 50 -11.08 -6.57 -0.34
N ASP A 51 -11.87 -5.65 0.21
CA ASP A 51 -11.40 -4.38 0.79
C ASP A 51 -11.34 -4.41 2.33
N ALA A 52 -11.33 -5.60 2.95
CA ALA A 52 -11.32 -5.71 4.40
C ALA A 52 -10.01 -5.15 5.01
N THR A 53 -10.16 -4.31 6.03
CA THR A 53 -9.03 -3.74 6.77
C THR A 53 -8.87 -4.47 8.08
N PRO A 54 -7.70 -4.99 8.44
CA PRO A 54 -7.47 -5.49 9.80
C PRO A 54 -7.78 -4.40 10.83
N ILE A 55 -8.63 -4.73 11.81
CA ILE A 55 -9.03 -3.82 12.88
C ILE A 55 -8.34 -4.29 14.16
N ILE A 56 -7.75 -3.36 14.91
CA ILE A 56 -7.13 -3.64 16.21
C ILE A 56 -7.54 -2.51 17.16
N TYR A 57 -8.27 -2.86 18.21
CA TYR A 57 -8.54 -1.99 19.35
C TYR A 57 -7.88 -2.59 20.59
N ALA A 58 -6.93 -1.84 21.16
CA ALA A 58 -6.36 -2.16 22.45
C ALA A 58 -7.21 -1.51 23.55
N SER A 59 -7.53 -2.28 24.58
CA SER A 59 -8.15 -1.78 25.81
C SER A 59 -7.55 -2.53 26.99
N PHE A 60 -7.68 -2.03 28.20
CA PHE A 60 -7.14 -2.70 29.40
C PHE A 60 -8.22 -2.99 30.44
N GLY A 61 -9.46 -3.19 29.98
CA GLY A 61 -10.65 -3.38 30.82
C GLY A 61 -11.48 -2.11 31.00
N ASP A 62 -11.05 -0.99 30.40
CA ASP A 62 -11.75 0.30 30.46
C ASP A 62 -12.99 0.31 29.57
N ASP A 63 -12.91 -0.36 28.42
CA ASP A 63 -14.01 -0.46 27.46
C ASP A 63 -14.74 -1.79 27.60
N SER A 64 -16.05 -1.76 27.35
CA SER A 64 -16.84 -2.98 27.28
C SER A 64 -16.70 -3.68 25.93
N VAL A 65 -16.99 -4.98 25.89
CA VAL A 65 -17.06 -5.75 24.64
C VAL A 65 -18.01 -5.09 23.64
N GLY A 66 -19.18 -4.64 24.10
CA GLY A 66 -20.18 -3.99 23.25
C GLY A 66 -19.65 -2.70 22.60
N GLN A 67 -18.93 -1.88 23.36
CA GLN A 67 -18.32 -0.65 22.84
C GLN A 67 -17.29 -0.95 21.76
N LEU A 68 -16.38 -1.90 21.99
CA LEU A 68 -15.37 -2.26 20.98
C LEU A 68 -15.99 -2.90 19.74
N GLN A 69 -17.05 -3.71 19.90
CA GLN A 69 -17.78 -4.28 18.77
C GLN A 69 -18.50 -3.21 17.95
N GLU A 70 -19.09 -2.21 18.59
CA GLU A 70 -19.73 -1.09 17.90
C GLU A 70 -18.72 -0.25 17.11
N LEU A 71 -17.54 0.02 17.71
CA LEU A 71 -16.45 0.68 17.01
C LEU A 71 -15.97 -0.14 15.80
N ALA A 72 -15.81 -1.44 15.97
CA ALA A 72 -15.40 -2.34 14.89
C ALA A 72 -16.44 -2.39 13.76
N GLU A 73 -17.73 -2.46 14.11
CA GLU A 73 -18.82 -2.41 13.13
C GLU A 73 -18.79 -1.10 12.34
N ARG A 74 -18.68 0.04 13.04
CA ARG A 74 -18.60 1.35 12.41
C ARG A 74 -17.41 1.46 11.45
N ASP A 75 -16.25 0.97 11.86
CA ASP A 75 -15.04 1.04 11.05
C ASP A 75 -15.06 0.03 9.88
N ARG A 76 -15.77 -1.10 10.01
CA ARG A 76 -16.05 -2.02 8.89
C ARG A 76 -16.86 -1.36 7.78
N HIS A 77 -17.81 -0.49 8.13
CA HIS A 77 -18.63 0.26 7.16
C HIS A 77 -18.04 1.62 6.79
N SER A 78 -16.84 1.95 7.28
CA SER A 78 -16.22 3.25 7.01
C SER A 78 -15.36 3.23 5.75
N ASP A 79 -15.74 4.03 4.76
CA ASP A 79 -14.96 4.25 3.54
C ASP A 79 -13.64 4.99 3.77
N LYS A 80 -13.44 5.58 4.96
CA LYS A 80 -12.27 6.41 5.27
C LYS A 80 -10.96 5.67 5.02
N TRP A 81 -10.86 4.44 5.51
CA TRP A 81 -9.63 3.65 5.41
C TRP A 81 -9.48 3.00 4.05
N ALA A 82 -10.59 2.62 3.40
CA ALA A 82 -10.57 2.16 2.01
C ALA A 82 -10.06 3.26 1.05
N LYS A 83 -10.55 4.49 1.22
CA LYS A 83 -10.12 5.66 0.45
C LYS A 83 -8.64 5.97 0.68
N ARG A 84 -8.19 6.00 1.94
CA ARG A 84 -6.78 6.23 2.28
C ARG A 84 -5.84 5.19 1.66
N ARG A 85 -6.25 3.92 1.56
CA ARG A 85 -5.46 2.90 0.86
C ARG A 85 -5.37 3.15 -0.63
N ARG A 86 -6.48 3.51 -1.27
CA ARG A 86 -6.48 3.86 -2.71
C ARG A 86 -5.57 5.05 -2.97
N GLU A 87 -5.59 6.05 -2.10
CA GLU A 87 -4.69 7.21 -2.15
C GLU A 87 -3.22 6.79 -1.97
N MET A 88 -2.88 6.00 -0.94
CA MET A 88 -1.49 5.52 -0.75
C MET A 88 -1.00 4.63 -1.89
N GLN A 89 -1.86 3.78 -2.47
CA GLN A 89 -1.51 2.98 -3.65
C GLN A 89 -1.29 3.87 -4.88
N ALA A 90 -2.09 4.92 -5.06
CA ALA A 90 -1.91 5.89 -6.14
C ALA A 90 -0.65 6.75 -5.95
N GLU A 91 -0.24 7.03 -4.71
CA GLU A 91 1.01 7.76 -4.40
C GLU A 91 2.25 6.86 -4.52
N SER A 92 2.09 5.53 -4.48
CA SER A 92 3.18 4.56 -4.60
C SER A 92 3.61 4.29 -6.06
N THR A 93 3.47 5.26 -6.97
CA THR A 93 4.00 5.16 -8.34
C THR A 93 5.51 5.40 -8.41
N LEU A 94 6.11 5.95 -7.35
CA LEU A 94 7.55 6.30 -7.35
C LEU A 94 8.47 5.12 -7.66
N ILE A 95 8.13 3.92 -7.18
CA ILE A 95 8.92 2.71 -7.47
C ILE A 95 8.72 2.26 -8.92
N ALA A 96 7.48 2.30 -9.42
CA ALA A 96 7.19 1.96 -10.82
C ALA A 96 7.87 2.93 -11.80
N ASP A 97 7.88 4.23 -11.45
CA ASP A 97 8.55 5.27 -12.23
C ASP A 97 10.08 5.08 -12.23
N ILE A 98 10.69 4.74 -11.09
CA ILE A 98 12.13 4.42 -11.00
C ILE A 98 12.47 3.19 -11.85
N LEU A 99 11.67 2.12 -11.79
CA LEU A 99 11.90 0.91 -12.59
C LEU A 99 11.82 1.22 -14.09
N LYS A 100 10.85 2.02 -14.51
CA LYS A 100 10.71 2.45 -15.90
C LYS A 100 11.92 3.29 -16.35
N GLN A 101 12.41 4.20 -15.51
CA GLN A 101 13.62 4.98 -15.81
C GLN A 101 14.88 4.11 -15.93
N GLU A 102 15.05 3.11 -15.07
CA GLU A 102 16.17 2.15 -15.15
C GLU A 102 16.09 1.30 -16.42
N GLU A 103 14.90 0.85 -16.82
CA GLU A 103 14.69 0.11 -18.07
C GLU A 103 15.05 0.95 -19.30
N GLU A 104 14.56 2.20 -19.36
CA GLU A 104 14.93 3.16 -20.41
C GLU A 104 16.45 3.43 -20.44
N MET A 105 17.09 3.60 -19.28
CA MET A 105 18.55 3.76 -19.20
C MET A 105 19.31 2.52 -19.66
N MET A 106 18.84 1.32 -19.31
CA MET A 106 19.47 0.08 -19.74
C MET A 106 19.38 -0.11 -21.25
N GLU A 107 18.25 0.22 -21.87
CA GLU A 107 18.12 0.23 -23.34
C GLU A 107 19.09 1.22 -23.98
N VAL A 108 19.20 2.44 -23.44
CA VAL A 108 20.15 3.45 -23.92
C VAL A 108 21.61 2.98 -23.77
N ARG A 109 21.97 2.35 -22.64
CA ARG A 109 23.32 1.80 -22.41
C ARG A 109 23.63 0.64 -23.36
N ARG A 110 22.67 -0.24 -23.62
CA ARG A 110 22.81 -1.35 -24.58
C ARG A 110 23.02 -0.85 -26.01
N ASN A 111 22.54 0.36 -26.33
CA ASN A 111 22.74 1.04 -27.62
C ASN A 111 23.97 1.96 -27.68
N ARG A 112 25.00 1.76 -26.84
CA ARG A 112 26.27 2.51 -26.94
C ARG A 112 27.34 1.80 -27.76
N SER A 113 27.80 2.46 -28.81
CA SER A 113 28.97 2.06 -29.62
C SER A 113 30.22 1.95 -28.75
N HIS A 114 30.96 0.85 -28.89
CA HIS A 114 32.26 0.67 -28.22
C HIS A 114 33.37 0.87 -29.25
N PHE A 115 34.30 1.79 -28.93
CA PHE A 115 35.49 2.05 -29.74
C PHE A 115 36.74 1.82 -28.88
N GLY A 116 37.57 0.85 -29.29
CA GLY A 116 38.85 0.55 -28.65
C GLY A 116 39.90 0.10 -29.68
N PRO A 117 41.18 -0.06 -29.30
CA PRO A 117 42.22 -0.51 -30.22
C PRO A 117 41.91 -1.93 -30.71
N GLY A 118 41.51 -2.06 -31.98
CA GLY A 118 41.21 -3.34 -32.63
C GLY A 118 39.74 -3.77 -32.69
N ILE A 119 38.79 -3.01 -32.13
CA ILE A 119 37.34 -3.32 -32.25
C ILE A 119 36.54 -2.02 -32.44
N SER A 120 35.78 -1.95 -33.55
CA SER A 120 34.78 -0.90 -33.80
C SER A 120 33.42 -1.56 -34.06
N ILE A 121 32.58 -1.67 -33.03
CA ILE A 121 31.19 -2.11 -33.20
C ILE A 121 30.31 -0.87 -33.13
N GLN A 122 29.85 -0.41 -34.29
CA GLN A 122 28.94 0.73 -34.43
C GLN A 122 27.52 0.18 -34.62
N ARG A 123 26.71 0.16 -33.56
CA ARG A 123 25.29 -0.18 -33.66
C ARG A 123 24.50 1.10 -33.92
N ILE A 124 24.04 1.25 -35.16
CA ILE A 124 23.26 2.39 -35.65
C ILE A 124 21.79 2.07 -35.44
N ASP A 125 21.31 1.98 -34.20
CA ASP A 125 19.87 1.91 -33.94
C ASP A 125 19.58 2.70 -32.66
N PHE A 126 19.77 4.02 -32.75
CA PHE A 126 18.97 4.90 -31.89
C PHE A 126 17.50 4.70 -32.29
N PRO A 127 16.59 4.33 -31.37
CA PRO A 127 15.17 4.34 -31.69
C PRO A 127 14.82 5.75 -32.18
N ARG A 128 14.34 5.85 -33.42
CA ARG A 128 14.09 7.15 -34.10
C ARG A 128 13.26 8.10 -33.24
N GLU A 129 12.41 7.54 -32.38
CA GLU A 129 11.55 8.25 -31.44
C GLU A 129 12.35 9.02 -30.37
N ALA A 130 13.40 8.43 -29.79
CA ALA A 130 14.23 9.09 -28.77
C ALA A 130 15.03 10.27 -29.37
N VAL A 131 15.51 10.13 -30.61
CA VAL A 131 16.18 11.23 -31.33
C VAL A 131 15.20 12.35 -31.64
N GLN A 132 13.98 12.01 -32.07
CA GLN A 132 12.93 13.00 -32.34
C GLN A 132 12.48 13.72 -31.06
N GLN A 133 12.33 13.02 -29.94
CA GLN A 133 12.01 13.64 -28.65
C GLN A 133 13.13 14.58 -28.20
N HIS A 134 14.38 14.16 -28.25
CA HIS A 134 15.50 15.00 -27.83
C HIS A 134 15.68 16.24 -28.72
N GLN A 135 15.41 16.11 -30.03
CA GLN A 135 15.36 17.26 -30.94
C GLN A 135 14.20 18.21 -30.63
N LYS A 136 13.00 17.67 -30.37
CA LYS A 136 11.83 18.47 -29.96
C LYS A 136 12.14 19.24 -28.68
N GLU A 137 12.63 18.59 -27.63
CA GLU A 137 13.01 19.22 -26.36
C GLU A 137 14.07 20.32 -26.54
N ARG A 138 15.09 20.10 -27.37
CA ARG A 138 16.07 21.14 -27.69
C ARG A 138 15.43 22.36 -28.34
N LEU A 139 14.49 22.16 -29.26
CA LEU A 139 13.77 23.25 -29.93
C LEU A 139 12.85 24.01 -28.98
N THR A 140 12.13 23.31 -28.10
CA THR A 140 11.27 23.93 -27.08
C THR A 140 12.09 24.75 -26.11
N ASN A 141 13.20 24.21 -25.62
CA ASN A 141 14.10 24.89 -24.68
C ASN A 141 14.76 26.13 -25.32
N ALA A 142 15.18 26.05 -26.59
CA ALA A 142 15.72 27.19 -27.32
C ALA A 142 14.68 28.30 -27.52
N ARG A 143 13.42 27.93 -27.84
CA ARG A 143 12.31 28.88 -28.00
C ARG A 143 11.96 29.57 -26.67
N ASN A 144 11.91 28.82 -25.58
CA ASN A 144 11.65 29.37 -24.24
C ASN A 144 12.79 30.29 -23.77
N ARG A 145 14.04 29.96 -24.10
CA ARG A 145 15.19 30.81 -23.78
C ARG A 145 15.15 32.15 -24.55
N ARG A 146 14.79 32.13 -25.84
CA ARG A 146 14.60 33.36 -26.63
C ARG A 146 13.48 34.26 -26.11
N LYS A 147 12.35 33.68 -25.70
CA LYS A 147 11.24 34.43 -25.09
C LYS A 147 11.65 35.11 -23.78
N ARG A 148 12.49 34.47 -22.97
CA ARG A 148 13.01 35.02 -21.71
C ARG A 148 14.03 36.16 -21.88
N THR A 149 14.68 36.27 -23.04
CA THR A 149 15.66 37.31 -23.34
C THR A 149 15.09 38.52 -24.10
N GLN A 150 13.81 38.48 -24.47
CA GLN A 150 13.12 39.56 -25.22
C GLN A 150 11.96 40.20 -24.44
N GLY A 151 11.75 39.83 -23.18
CA GLY A 151 10.90 40.55 -22.23
C GLY A 151 11.76 41.13 -21.13
#